data_AF-A0A7S4CT39-F1
#
_entry.id   AF-A0A7S4CT39-F1
#
_cell.length_a   1.000
_cell.length_b   1.000
_cell.length_c   1.000
_cell.angle_alpha   90.00
_cell.angle_beta   90.00
_cell.angle_gamma   90.00
#
_symmetry.space_group_name_H-M   'P 1'
#
loop_
_entity.id
_entity.type
_entity.pdbx_description
1 polymer ?
#
loop_
_entity_poly.entity_id
_entity_poly.type
_entity_poly.pdbx_seq_one_letter_code
_entity_poly.pdbx_strand_id
1 'polypeptide(L)'
;IFFRAAFPPCPSRMSDPNSADPQPAPAEQPPSAAYGPPLDEAPQFDYSPHRSSYTPYAQHERVRVFYRFQQDPTDLWFPTPCAMAGIQCPRMGFSDGWTTAEVMEDFHPERLNEGMVRQTGVRVRYTHPHWYNRRGYSISPDEENMTVECVHPCQVRRLADLPSAPEPEVSFVVVRWGGEKQCDEVKEGHGGWGRTGSAVSDPYIKVIFEETIWPTLGPSYEVFSVFIRCSEDLARLNAATIVPLLRGRHKVAMYFLWPVVFQDNLSSPGYVNQAQLLGCMQNFEACGLTTRYPHHSHLYRLLITKEWASYLSWAKEMMTPPTTKVPRALIVHDPLKAAGQAIAAIQKIRCFRDGAVPTADPPRGVAKLGSSWEAADVRVWSGAPQLAYALKELGEQPSSQVESVMVQDWCDFDIEIRLFWVEAELRIDPQSRALRPVAPRTILYTKFNAISEERRMRYFERFQRAAAIERCFAGDEPAMADAERQAVALGQRLLLYLTTEC
;
A
#
# COMPACT_ATOMS: atom_id res chain seq x y z
N ILE A 1 3.31 -6.22 -12.94
CA ILE A 1 3.03 -7.63 -13.30
C ILE A 1 3.20 -7.72 -14.80
N PHE A 2 4.14 -8.53 -15.28
CA PHE A 2 4.39 -8.68 -16.70
C PHE A 2 3.37 -9.64 -17.32
N PHE A 3 2.59 -9.14 -18.27
CA PHE A 3 1.77 -9.95 -19.16
C PHE A 3 2.44 -9.96 -20.53
N ARG A 4 2.52 -11.14 -21.16
CA ARG A 4 3.07 -11.27 -22.50
C ARG A 4 1.98 -10.93 -23.51
N ALA A 5 2.02 -9.74 -24.12
CA ALA A 5 1.37 -9.52 -25.40
C ALA A 5 2.29 -10.10 -26.49
N ALA A 6 1.78 -10.99 -27.35
CA ALA A 6 2.57 -11.61 -28.39
C ALA A 6 2.71 -10.63 -29.57
N PHE A 7 3.88 -10.04 -29.75
CA PHE A 7 4.22 -9.25 -30.94
C PHE A 7 5.06 -10.09 -31.91
N PRO A 8 4.87 -9.97 -33.24
CA PRO A 8 5.85 -10.46 -34.20
C PRO A 8 7.14 -9.64 -34.08
N PRO A 9 8.33 -10.26 -34.25
CA PRO A 9 9.60 -9.53 -34.18
C PRO A 9 9.69 -8.49 -35.30
N CYS A 10 10.01 -7.25 -34.91
CA CYS A 10 10.40 -6.19 -35.84
C CYS A 10 11.76 -6.57 -36.48
N PRO A 11 11.95 -6.43 -37.81
CA PRO A 11 13.19 -6.83 -38.45
C PRO A 11 14.38 -6.01 -37.94
N SER A 12 15.38 -6.69 -37.37
CA SER A 12 16.62 -6.11 -36.87
C SER A 12 17.41 -5.44 -38.00
N ARG A 13 17.69 -4.14 -37.87
CA ARG A 13 18.74 -3.47 -38.67
C ARG A 13 20.11 -3.99 -38.20
N MET A 14 20.92 -4.46 -39.15
CA MET A 14 22.35 -4.70 -38.95
C MET A 14 23.04 -3.39 -38.54
N SER A 15 23.68 -3.39 -37.38
CA SER A 15 24.50 -2.27 -36.89
C SER A 15 25.90 -2.31 -37.54
N ASP A 16 26.34 -1.14 -37.99
CA ASP A 16 27.62 -0.85 -38.63
C ASP A 16 28.78 -0.98 -37.61
N PRO A 17 29.82 -1.79 -37.84
CA PRO A 17 30.84 -2.10 -36.83
C PRO A 17 31.89 -1.00 -36.57
N ASN A 18 31.69 0.25 -37.02
CA ASN A 18 32.74 1.29 -36.95
C ASN A 18 32.35 2.64 -36.30
N SER A 19 31.25 2.74 -35.55
CA SER A 19 30.99 3.95 -34.75
C SER A 19 31.55 3.83 -33.33
N ALA A 20 32.65 4.53 -33.06
CA ALA A 20 33.13 4.74 -31.71
C ALA A 20 32.18 5.69 -30.96
N ASP A 21 31.53 5.19 -29.91
CA ASP A 21 30.61 5.96 -29.07
C ASP A 21 31.38 6.98 -28.19
N PRO A 22 31.01 8.27 -28.19
CA PRO A 22 31.50 9.22 -27.21
C PRO A 22 30.85 8.98 -25.84
N GLN A 23 31.63 9.08 -24.76
CA GLN A 23 31.12 9.01 -23.39
C GLN A 23 30.04 10.08 -23.14
N PRO A 24 28.87 9.73 -22.57
CA PRO A 24 27.85 10.71 -22.25
C PRO A 24 28.26 11.51 -21.01
N ALA A 25 28.20 12.83 -21.13
CA ALA A 25 28.30 13.76 -20.01
C ALA A 25 27.16 13.53 -19.00
N PRO A 26 27.37 13.83 -17.70
CA PRO A 26 26.32 13.70 -16.69
C PRO A 26 25.15 14.64 -17.01
N ALA A 27 23.97 14.05 -17.23
CA ALA A 27 22.76 14.79 -17.53
C ALA A 27 22.26 15.55 -16.29
N GLU A 28 22.13 16.87 -16.42
CA GLU A 28 21.40 17.71 -15.46
C GLU A 28 19.95 17.22 -15.35
N GLN A 29 19.47 17.07 -14.11
CA GLN A 29 18.10 16.64 -13.83
C GLN A 29 17.11 17.72 -14.30
N PRO A 30 16.14 17.39 -15.17
CA PRO A 30 15.08 18.32 -15.51
C PRO A 30 14.14 18.54 -14.30
N PRO A 31 13.51 19.71 -14.18
CA PRO A 31 12.59 20.01 -13.08
C PRO A 31 11.43 19.02 -13.03
N SER A 32 11.15 18.55 -11.81
CA SER A 32 10.03 17.68 -11.45
C SER A 32 8.69 18.25 -11.93
N ALA A 33 8.22 17.81 -13.10
CA ALA A 33 6.86 18.06 -13.54
C ALA A 33 5.90 17.22 -12.69
N ALA A 34 4.94 17.86 -12.02
CA ALA A 34 3.93 17.18 -11.20
C ALA A 34 3.20 16.11 -12.02
N TYR A 35 3.36 14.85 -11.65
CA TYR A 35 2.84 13.70 -12.39
C TYR A 35 1.43 13.33 -11.96
N GLY A 36 0.44 13.75 -12.74
CA GLY A 36 -0.92 13.24 -12.71
C GLY A 36 -1.92 14.26 -13.25
N PRO A 37 -3.01 13.83 -13.92
CA PRO A 37 -4.16 14.71 -14.03
C PRO A 37 -4.61 15.12 -12.61
N PRO A 38 -5.21 16.31 -12.42
CA PRO A 38 -5.93 16.60 -11.19
C PRO A 38 -6.84 15.39 -10.89
N LEU A 39 -6.82 14.89 -9.67
CA LEU A 39 -7.87 13.97 -9.24
C LEU A 39 -9.18 14.69 -9.57
N ASP A 40 -10.03 14.06 -10.41
CA ASP A 40 -11.39 14.56 -10.64
C ASP A 40 -11.94 14.97 -9.27
N GLU A 41 -12.38 16.22 -9.15
CA GLU A 41 -12.84 16.79 -7.88
C GLU A 41 -13.89 15.83 -7.31
N ALA A 42 -13.48 15.03 -6.31
CA ALA A 42 -14.42 14.31 -5.48
C ALA A 42 -15.43 15.36 -5.01
N PRO A 43 -16.75 15.07 -5.01
CA PRO A 43 -17.74 16.04 -4.60
C PRO A 43 -17.29 16.62 -3.26
N GLN A 44 -16.82 17.87 -3.27
CA GLN A 44 -16.45 18.57 -2.07
C GLN A 44 -17.77 18.78 -1.35
N PHE A 45 -18.04 17.93 -0.36
CA PHE A 45 -19.00 18.29 0.66
C PHE A 45 -18.43 19.55 1.29
N ASP A 46 -19.04 20.69 0.96
CA ASP A 46 -18.71 21.94 1.61
C ASP A 46 -19.15 21.84 3.07
N TYR A 47 -18.26 21.27 3.88
CA TYR A 47 -18.38 21.21 5.33
C TYR A 47 -17.92 22.52 5.95
N SER A 48 -18.07 23.65 5.25
CA SER A 48 -17.95 24.99 5.83
C SER A 48 -19.35 25.40 6.30
N PRO A 49 -19.76 25.10 7.55
CA PRO A 49 -20.92 25.76 8.10
C PRO A 49 -20.72 27.27 7.93
N HIS A 50 -21.71 27.95 7.35
CA HIS A 50 -21.67 29.40 7.18
C HIS A 50 -21.28 30.05 8.52
N ARG A 51 -20.31 30.99 8.49
CA ARG A 51 -19.75 31.66 9.69
C ARG A 51 -20.80 32.20 10.67
N SER A 52 -22.01 32.50 10.19
CA SER A 52 -23.16 32.96 10.98
C SER A 52 -23.76 31.91 11.94
N SER A 53 -23.28 30.66 11.92
CA SER A 53 -23.78 29.57 12.77
C SER A 53 -22.93 29.28 14.01
N TYR A 54 -21.75 29.89 14.15
CA TYR A 54 -20.90 29.67 15.32
C TYR A 54 -21.36 30.51 16.51
N THR A 55 -21.24 29.93 17.71
CA THR A 55 -21.59 30.61 18.96
C THR A 55 -20.32 30.91 19.77
N PRO A 56 -20.30 31.97 20.60
CA PRO A 56 -19.15 32.30 21.45
C PRO A 56 -18.85 31.21 22.50
N TYR A 57 -17.59 30.99 22.83
CA TYR A 57 -17.20 30.10 23.93
C TYR A 57 -16.59 30.92 25.07
N ALA A 58 -16.95 30.59 26.30
CA ALA A 58 -16.41 31.27 27.48
C ALA A 58 -15.10 30.63 27.93
N GLN A 59 -14.20 31.43 28.51
CA GLN A 59 -13.03 30.92 29.21
C GLN A 59 -13.45 29.92 30.31
N HIS A 60 -12.67 28.85 30.46
CA HIS A 60 -12.92 27.73 31.37
C HIS A 60 -14.17 26.90 31.05
N GLU A 61 -14.84 27.15 29.91
CA GLU A 61 -15.94 26.32 29.46
C GLU A 61 -15.41 24.91 29.10
N ARG A 62 -16.05 23.89 29.69
CA ARG A 62 -15.73 22.49 29.37
C ARG A 62 -16.43 22.10 28.08
N VAL A 63 -15.66 21.53 27.15
CA VAL A 63 -16.11 21.20 25.80
C VAL A 63 -15.60 19.82 25.37
N ARG A 64 -16.15 19.31 24.26
CA ARG A 64 -15.54 18.23 23.49
C ARG A 64 -14.86 18.82 22.27
N VAL A 65 -13.66 18.34 21.97
CA VAL A 65 -12.89 18.77 20.80
C VAL A 65 -12.58 17.57 19.93
N PHE A 66 -12.75 17.71 18.62
CA PHE A 66 -12.35 16.70 17.64
C PHE A 66 -10.85 16.79 17.40
N TYR A 67 -10.10 15.93 18.09
CA TYR A 67 -8.66 15.82 17.95
C TYR A 67 -8.30 15.11 16.63
N ARG A 68 -7.22 15.57 15.98
CA ARG A 68 -6.69 14.97 14.75
C ARG A 68 -5.19 14.78 14.86
N PHE A 69 -4.76 13.53 14.81
CA PHE A 69 -3.36 13.17 14.99
C PHE A 69 -2.43 13.79 13.96
N GLN A 70 -2.82 13.77 12.68
CA GLN A 70 -1.95 14.15 11.56
C GLN A 70 -2.08 15.64 11.18
N GLN A 71 -2.87 16.41 11.93
CA GLN A 71 -3.10 17.85 11.69
C GLN A 71 -1.84 18.68 11.95
N ASP A 72 -0.98 18.28 12.90
CA ASP A 72 0.31 18.93 13.16
C ASP A 72 1.46 17.92 13.22
N PRO A 73 2.39 17.92 12.24
CA PRO A 73 3.40 16.87 12.11
C PRO A 73 4.56 16.99 13.11
N THR A 74 4.69 18.11 13.81
CA THR A 74 5.82 18.37 14.71
C THR A 74 5.77 17.52 15.98
N ASP A 75 4.57 17.11 16.43
CA ASP A 75 4.39 16.39 17.70
C ASP A 75 3.11 15.54 17.69
N LEU A 76 3.26 14.25 17.34
CA LEU A 76 2.13 13.34 17.15
C LEU A 76 1.81 12.56 18.44
N TRP A 77 0.79 13.01 19.17
CA TRP A 77 0.33 12.44 20.45
C TRP A 77 -1.10 11.94 20.34
N PHE A 78 -1.48 10.94 21.13
CA PHE A 78 -2.85 10.42 21.10
C PHE A 78 -3.32 10.04 22.51
N PRO A 79 -4.61 10.28 22.83
CA PRO A 79 -5.21 9.83 24.06
C PRO A 79 -5.34 8.30 24.08
N THR A 80 -4.97 7.70 25.20
CA THR A 80 -5.04 6.24 25.43
C THR A 80 -6.10 5.91 26.48
N PRO A 81 -6.77 4.74 26.41
CA PRO A 81 -7.79 4.35 27.40
C PRO A 81 -7.23 4.25 28.82
N CYS A 82 -5.96 3.87 28.96
CA CYS A 82 -5.23 3.80 30.22
C CYS A 82 -3.73 3.93 29.96
N ALA A 83 -2.96 4.26 31.01
CA ALA A 83 -1.50 4.38 30.91
C ALA A 83 -0.82 3.13 30.32
N MET A 84 -1.33 1.93 30.63
CA MET A 84 -0.78 0.67 30.12
C MET A 84 -0.86 0.58 28.59
N ALA A 85 -1.95 1.07 27.99
CA ALA A 85 -2.14 1.09 26.54
C ALA A 85 -1.18 2.04 25.82
N GLY A 86 -0.63 3.05 26.50
CA GLY A 86 0.38 3.95 25.96
C GLY A 86 1.82 3.45 26.15
N ILE A 87 2.09 2.71 27.22
CA ILE A 87 3.44 2.26 27.58
C ILE A 87 3.77 0.90 26.93
N GLN A 88 2.87 -0.07 27.03
CA GLN A 88 3.09 -1.43 26.54
C GLN A 88 2.89 -1.54 25.04
N CYS A 89 3.60 -2.49 24.41
CA CYS A 89 3.44 -2.78 23.00
C CYS A 89 2.56 -4.01 22.78
N PRO A 90 1.61 -3.95 21.82
CA PRO A 90 1.30 -2.81 20.94
C PRO A 90 0.69 -1.62 21.68
N ARG A 91 1.09 -0.40 21.29
CA ARG A 91 0.55 0.84 21.89
C ARG A 91 -0.72 1.23 21.17
N MET A 92 -1.75 1.65 21.89
CA MET A 92 -3.07 1.83 21.30
C MET A 92 -3.87 2.96 21.92
N GLY A 93 -4.62 3.67 21.09
CA GLY A 93 -5.49 4.77 21.52
C GLY A 93 -6.11 5.52 20.35
N PHE A 94 -6.85 6.58 20.64
CA PHE A 94 -7.61 7.33 19.65
C PHE A 94 -6.71 8.39 19.02
N SER A 95 -6.28 8.20 17.77
CA SER A 95 -5.52 9.21 17.04
C SER A 95 -6.45 10.31 16.52
N ASP A 96 -7.68 9.98 16.17
CA ASP A 96 -8.66 10.93 15.69
C ASP A 96 -9.99 10.71 16.41
N GLY A 97 -10.66 11.79 16.80
CA GLY A 97 -11.99 11.71 17.40
C GLY A 97 -12.25 12.71 18.51
N TRP A 98 -13.48 12.68 19.03
CA TRP A 98 -13.91 13.56 20.10
C TRP A 98 -13.24 13.23 21.44
N THR A 99 -12.45 14.15 21.98
CA THR A 99 -11.84 14.11 23.32
C THR A 99 -12.35 15.25 24.20
N THR A 100 -11.99 15.27 25.49
CA THR A 100 -12.38 16.32 26.43
C THR A 100 -11.35 17.45 26.45
N ALA A 101 -11.83 18.69 26.55
CA ALA A 101 -10.98 19.87 26.64
C ALA A 101 -11.66 20.99 27.44
N GLU A 102 -10.88 22.03 27.74
CA GLU A 102 -11.31 23.27 28.39
C GLU A 102 -10.91 24.46 27.53
N VAL A 103 -11.79 25.44 27.39
CA VAL A 103 -11.52 26.67 26.64
C VAL A 103 -10.60 27.58 27.44
N MET A 104 -9.50 28.03 26.83
CA MET A 104 -8.43 28.75 27.52
C MET A 104 -8.62 30.26 27.60
N GLU A 105 -9.44 30.82 26.72
CA GLU A 105 -9.75 32.25 26.60
C GLU A 105 -11.11 32.41 25.91
N ASP A 106 -11.79 33.53 26.16
CA ASP A 106 -13.06 33.83 25.49
C ASP A 106 -12.88 33.83 23.97
N PHE A 107 -13.72 33.07 23.27
CA PHE A 107 -13.75 33.01 21.82
C PHE A 107 -15.00 33.68 21.29
N HIS A 108 -14.81 34.60 20.36
CA HIS A 108 -15.89 35.22 19.59
C HIS A 108 -15.76 34.83 18.11
N PRO A 109 -16.84 34.38 17.43
CA PRO A 109 -16.81 34.00 16.02
C PRO A 109 -16.24 35.05 15.07
N GLU A 110 -16.40 36.33 15.40
CA GLU A 110 -15.88 37.47 14.64
C GLU A 110 -14.35 37.51 14.56
N ARG A 111 -13.67 36.87 15.51
CA ARG A 111 -12.20 36.79 15.55
C ARG A 111 -11.65 35.74 14.58
N LEU A 112 -12.47 34.78 14.14
CA LEU A 112 -12.02 33.67 13.33
C LEU A 112 -11.55 34.13 11.94
N ASN A 113 -10.31 33.80 11.61
CA ASN A 113 -9.78 33.89 10.26
C ASN A 113 -9.44 32.48 9.76
N GLU A 114 -10.14 32.02 8.72
CA GLU A 114 -9.97 30.69 8.11
C GLU A 114 -8.53 30.43 7.63
N GLY A 115 -7.82 31.47 7.18
CA GLY A 115 -6.41 31.35 6.78
C GLY A 115 -5.43 31.29 7.95
N MET A 116 -5.90 31.57 9.18
CA MET A 116 -5.10 31.68 10.40
C MET A 116 -5.78 30.99 11.59
N VAL A 117 -6.39 29.82 11.37
CA VAL A 117 -7.11 29.08 12.43
C VAL A 117 -6.19 28.77 13.62
N ARG A 118 -4.92 28.43 13.36
CA ARG A 118 -3.92 28.14 14.41
C ARG A 118 -3.65 29.35 15.34
N GLN A 119 -4.02 30.57 14.95
CA GLN A 119 -3.86 31.77 15.77
C GLN A 119 -5.20 32.34 16.24
N THR A 120 -6.27 32.14 15.49
CA THR A 120 -7.55 32.84 15.69
C THR A 120 -8.71 31.95 16.10
N GLY A 121 -8.53 30.63 16.05
CA GLY A 121 -9.52 29.62 16.43
C GLY A 121 -9.85 29.61 17.92
N VAL A 122 -10.60 28.58 18.32
CA VAL A 122 -10.91 28.31 19.73
C VAL A 122 -9.66 27.72 20.37
N ARG A 123 -9.08 28.44 21.32
CA ARG A 123 -7.91 27.96 22.05
C ARG A 123 -8.36 27.04 23.17
N VAL A 124 -7.94 25.79 23.13
CA VAL A 124 -8.41 24.72 24.04
C VAL A 124 -7.22 24.02 24.68
N ARG A 125 -7.39 23.58 25.93
CA ARG A 125 -6.47 22.67 26.62
C ARG A 125 -7.12 21.30 26.73
N TYR A 126 -6.47 20.27 26.19
CA TYR A 126 -6.94 18.89 26.31
C TYR A 126 -6.86 18.41 27.76
N THR A 127 -7.93 17.77 28.24
CA THR A 127 -8.07 17.35 29.65
C THR A 127 -8.01 15.83 29.85
N HIS A 128 -7.80 15.06 28.78
CA HIS A 128 -7.64 13.61 28.90
C HIS A 128 -6.34 13.28 29.67
N PRO A 129 -6.36 12.36 30.64
CA PRO A 129 -5.23 12.17 31.57
C PRO A 129 -4.03 11.40 30.98
N HIS A 130 -4.19 10.79 29.81
CA HIS A 130 -3.25 9.80 29.28
C HIS A 130 -2.91 10.06 27.82
N TRP A 131 -1.91 10.90 27.58
CA TRP A 131 -1.41 11.23 26.23
C TRP A 131 -0.08 10.57 25.99
N TYR A 132 0.03 9.83 24.89
CA TYR A 132 1.25 9.14 24.51
C TYR A 132 1.55 9.37 23.04
N ASN A 133 2.83 9.35 22.68
CA ASN A 133 3.20 9.24 21.27
C ASN A 133 3.40 7.77 20.88
N ARG A 134 3.64 7.52 19.59
CA ARG A 134 3.88 6.18 19.05
C ARG A 134 5.05 5.42 19.69
N ARG A 135 5.97 6.13 20.35
CA ARG A 135 7.15 5.58 21.04
C ARG A 135 6.88 5.28 22.52
N GLY A 136 5.71 5.65 23.04
CA GLY A 136 5.31 5.41 24.43
C GLY A 136 5.85 6.43 25.41
N TYR A 137 6.37 7.56 24.93
CA TYR A 137 6.58 8.72 25.80
C TYR A 137 5.22 9.31 26.13
N SER A 138 5.08 9.85 27.35
CA SER A 138 3.89 10.54 27.82
C SER A 138 4.11 12.04 27.90
N ILE A 139 3.07 12.83 27.66
CA ILE A 139 3.04 14.25 28.01
C ILE A 139 2.56 14.39 29.46
N SER A 140 3.19 15.29 30.23
CA SER A 140 2.62 15.74 31.50
C SER A 140 1.42 16.66 31.21
N PRO A 141 0.24 16.43 31.80
CA PRO A 141 -0.93 17.29 31.60
C PRO A 141 -0.67 18.78 31.94
N ASP A 142 0.35 19.04 32.77
CA ASP A 142 0.73 20.38 33.22
C ASP A 142 1.62 21.13 32.20
N GLU A 143 2.09 20.46 31.15
CA GLU A 143 2.90 21.07 30.09
C GLU A 143 1.99 21.78 29.07
N GLU A 144 1.80 23.09 29.24
CA GLU A 144 0.90 23.89 28.37
C GLU A 144 1.28 23.83 26.88
N ASN A 145 2.56 23.78 26.56
CA ASN A 145 3.05 23.78 25.17
C ASN A 145 2.61 22.54 24.38
N MET A 146 2.23 21.46 25.07
CA MET A 146 1.92 20.16 24.46
C MET A 146 0.44 19.78 24.57
N THR A 147 -0.34 20.53 25.36
CA THR A 147 -1.75 20.24 25.64
C THR A 147 -2.70 21.34 25.17
N VAL A 148 -2.17 22.51 24.75
CA VAL A 148 -2.96 23.65 24.27
C VAL A 148 -2.86 23.77 22.75
N GLU A 149 -4.01 23.85 22.08
CA GLU A 149 -4.11 24.02 20.63
C GLU A 149 -5.19 25.04 20.27
N CYS A 150 -5.03 25.74 19.14
CA CYS A 150 -6.09 26.54 18.53
C CYS A 150 -6.78 25.71 17.44
N VAL A 151 -8.04 25.34 17.67
CA VAL A 151 -8.83 24.51 16.76
C VAL A 151 -9.95 25.29 16.09
N HIS A 152 -10.41 24.81 14.94
CA HIS A 152 -11.53 25.42 14.25
C HIS A 152 -12.84 25.22 15.06
N PRO A 153 -13.77 26.20 15.13
CA PRO A 153 -15.01 26.06 15.91
C PRO A 153 -15.87 24.85 15.53
N CYS A 154 -15.82 24.39 14.28
CA CYS A 154 -16.53 23.17 13.86
C CYS A 154 -16.00 21.88 14.52
N GLN A 155 -14.78 21.92 15.06
CA GLN A 155 -14.17 20.85 15.84
C GLN A 155 -14.51 20.94 17.34
N VAL A 156 -15.37 21.89 17.76
CA VAL A 156 -15.73 22.08 19.17
C VAL A 156 -17.22 21.85 19.36
N ARG A 157 -17.59 21.13 20.43
CA ARG A 157 -18.98 20.89 20.84
C ARG A 157 -19.13 21.19 22.32
N ARG A 158 -20.24 21.84 22.71
CA ARG A 158 -20.56 21.99 24.13
C ARG A 158 -21.02 20.67 24.72
N LEU A 159 -20.80 20.50 26.02
CA LEU A 159 -21.30 19.32 26.74
C LEU A 159 -22.83 19.26 26.77
N ALA A 160 -23.50 20.41 26.77
CA ALA A 160 -24.96 20.50 26.72
C ALA A 160 -25.56 19.92 25.43
N ASP A 161 -24.80 19.93 24.33
CA ASP A 161 -25.26 19.47 23.01
C ASP A 161 -25.04 17.95 22.83
N LEU A 162 -24.38 17.28 23.78
CA LEU A 162 -24.03 15.86 23.68
C LEU A 162 -25.22 14.89 23.59
N PRO A 163 -26.34 15.08 24.31
CA PRO A 163 -27.49 14.19 24.17
C PRO A 163 -28.05 14.15 22.74
N SER A 164 -27.85 15.22 21.97
CA SER A 164 -28.24 15.34 20.56
C SER A 164 -27.08 15.13 19.58
N ALA A 165 -25.87 14.92 20.07
CA ALA A 165 -24.70 14.81 19.21
C ALA A 165 -24.72 13.47 18.45
N PRO A 166 -24.54 13.47 17.13
CA PRO A 166 -24.48 12.23 16.38
C PRO A 166 -23.25 11.42 16.81
N GLU A 167 -23.46 10.12 17.00
CA GLU A 167 -22.38 9.13 17.10
C GLU A 167 -21.52 9.16 15.83
N PRO A 168 -20.25 8.71 15.89
CA PRO A 168 -19.45 8.57 14.68
C PRO A 168 -20.15 7.66 13.66
N GLU A 169 -20.14 8.03 12.40
CA GLU A 169 -20.60 7.18 11.30
C GLU A 169 -19.64 6.00 11.11
N VAL A 170 -18.33 6.23 11.27
CA VAL A 170 -17.29 5.22 11.05
C VAL A 170 -16.22 5.25 12.14
N SER A 171 -15.89 4.08 12.71
CA SER A 171 -14.68 3.85 13.50
C SER A 171 -13.66 3.07 12.68
N PHE A 172 -12.45 3.61 12.56
CA PHE A 172 -11.32 2.94 11.95
C PHE A 172 -10.41 2.35 13.02
N VAL A 173 -10.04 1.08 12.91
CA VAL A 173 -8.86 0.52 13.59
C VAL A 173 -7.71 0.57 12.60
N VAL A 174 -6.65 1.29 12.97
CA VAL A 174 -5.50 1.51 12.09
C VAL A 174 -4.26 0.87 12.68
N VAL A 175 -3.84 -0.25 12.12
CA VAL A 175 -2.59 -0.93 12.50
C VAL A 175 -1.45 -0.36 11.68
N ARG A 176 -0.45 0.22 12.35
CA ARG A 176 0.65 0.96 11.72
C ARG A 176 1.95 0.76 12.49
N TRP A 177 3.06 1.09 11.83
CA TRP A 177 4.39 0.97 12.42
C TRP A 177 4.66 2.04 13.49
N GLY A 178 5.20 1.61 14.63
CA GLY A 178 5.61 2.43 15.78
C GLY A 178 7.00 2.08 16.31
N GLY A 179 7.82 1.42 15.50
CA GLY A 179 9.22 1.12 15.82
C GLY A 179 10.09 2.38 15.93
N GLU A 180 11.33 2.18 16.38
CA GLU A 180 12.28 3.28 16.59
C GLU A 180 12.63 4.01 15.28
N LYS A 181 12.93 3.24 14.24
CA LYS A 181 13.15 3.73 12.88
C LYS A 181 11.80 4.02 12.22
N GLN A 182 11.66 5.21 11.64
CA GLN A 182 10.49 5.56 10.86
C GLN A 182 10.52 4.85 9.50
N CYS A 183 9.33 4.51 8.99
CA CYS A 183 9.20 4.01 7.63
C CYS A 183 9.64 5.08 6.64
N ASP A 184 10.51 4.71 5.69
CA ASP A 184 10.95 5.62 4.65
C ASP A 184 9.74 6.09 3.83
N GLU A 185 9.65 7.40 3.64
CA GLU A 185 8.60 8.01 2.82
C GLU A 185 8.74 7.60 1.35
N VAL A 186 9.95 7.24 0.89
CA VAL A 186 10.32 6.86 -0.48
C VAL A 186 9.54 7.67 -1.54
N LYS A 187 9.91 8.96 -1.66
CA LYS A 187 9.36 9.90 -2.65
C LYS A 187 9.95 9.67 -4.06
N GLU A 188 9.35 10.27 -5.09
CA GLU A 188 9.64 10.01 -6.51
C GLU A 188 11.13 10.10 -6.90
N GLY A 189 11.55 9.31 -7.90
CA GLY A 189 12.88 9.42 -8.55
C GLY A 189 13.67 8.12 -8.79
N HIS A 190 13.32 7.02 -8.11
CA HIS A 190 14.00 5.71 -8.28
C HIS A 190 13.03 4.52 -8.19
N GLY A 191 11.82 4.66 -8.77
CA GLY A 191 10.72 3.71 -8.58
C GLY A 191 9.83 3.99 -7.37
N GLY A 192 9.89 5.22 -6.83
CA GLY A 192 9.20 5.62 -5.60
C GLY A 192 7.67 5.56 -5.67
N TRP A 193 7.06 5.64 -4.49
CA TRP A 193 5.64 5.41 -4.25
C TRP A 193 4.74 6.63 -4.57
N GLY A 194 5.23 7.53 -5.44
CA GLY A 194 4.57 8.80 -5.76
C GLY A 194 4.73 9.85 -4.66
N ARG A 195 4.02 10.98 -4.82
CA ARG A 195 4.07 12.12 -3.89
C ARG A 195 3.63 11.80 -2.46
N THR A 196 2.77 10.79 -2.32
CA THR A 196 2.15 10.37 -1.05
C THR A 196 3.03 9.43 -0.25
N GLY A 197 4.11 8.93 -0.84
CA GLY A 197 5.03 7.99 -0.22
C GLY A 197 4.49 6.58 -0.07
N SER A 198 5.27 5.74 0.61
CA SER A 198 4.98 4.31 0.78
C SER A 198 3.74 4.06 1.63
N ALA A 199 3.02 2.97 1.37
CA ALA A 199 1.77 2.64 2.07
C ALA A 199 1.91 2.54 3.60
N VAL A 200 3.12 2.25 4.11
CA VAL A 200 3.40 2.10 5.54
C VAL A 200 3.87 3.40 6.20
N SER A 201 4.02 4.48 5.43
CA SER A 201 4.57 5.76 5.89
C SER A 201 3.49 6.70 6.43
N ASP A 202 3.88 7.61 7.34
CA ASP A 202 2.94 8.61 7.86
C ASP A 202 2.39 9.55 6.79
N PRO A 203 3.16 10.01 5.77
CA PRO A 203 2.59 10.82 4.69
C PRO A 203 1.42 10.14 3.97
N TYR A 204 1.52 8.84 3.70
CA TYR A 204 0.44 8.10 3.05
C TYR A 204 -0.82 8.05 3.93
N ILE A 205 -0.63 7.75 5.21
CA ILE A 205 -1.71 7.71 6.20
C ILE A 205 -2.33 9.10 6.39
N LYS A 206 -1.52 10.16 6.39
CA LYS A 206 -1.97 11.55 6.45
C LYS A 206 -2.85 11.90 5.25
N VAL A 207 -2.47 11.52 4.03
CA VAL A 207 -3.29 11.76 2.83
C VAL A 207 -4.66 11.07 2.96
N ILE A 208 -4.70 9.85 3.49
CA ILE A 208 -5.97 9.16 3.74
C ILE A 208 -6.84 9.95 4.72
N PHE A 209 -6.31 10.31 5.89
CA PHE A 209 -7.16 10.90 6.94
C PHE A 209 -7.40 12.40 6.75
N GLU A 210 -6.38 13.20 6.44
CA GLU A 210 -6.49 14.66 6.34
C GLU A 210 -6.95 15.14 4.97
N GLU A 211 -6.59 14.46 3.88
CA GLU A 211 -6.92 14.90 2.52
C GLU A 211 -8.12 14.16 1.91
N THR A 212 -8.56 13.04 2.51
CA THR A 212 -9.68 12.24 1.99
C THR A 212 -10.81 12.09 3.01
N ILE A 213 -10.55 11.50 4.18
CA ILE A 213 -11.59 11.18 5.17
C ILE A 213 -12.14 12.45 5.83
N TRP A 214 -11.29 13.34 6.32
CA TRP A 214 -11.72 14.58 6.97
C TRP A 214 -12.56 15.47 6.05
N PRO A 215 -12.17 15.76 4.79
CA PRO A 215 -13.01 16.53 3.87
C PRO A 215 -14.36 15.86 3.56
N THR A 216 -14.43 14.53 3.63
CA THR A 216 -15.66 13.77 3.30
C THR A 216 -16.61 13.64 4.49
N LEU A 217 -16.08 13.34 5.68
CA LEU A 217 -16.85 12.97 6.86
C LEU A 217 -16.86 14.08 7.93
N GLY A 218 -15.98 15.07 7.82
CA GLY A 218 -15.76 16.04 8.88
C GLY A 218 -15.48 15.35 10.22
N PRO A 219 -16.04 15.83 11.34
CA PRO A 219 -15.79 15.24 12.66
C PRO A 219 -16.75 14.07 12.99
N SER A 220 -17.25 13.36 11.97
CA SER A 220 -18.16 12.21 12.13
C SER A 220 -17.46 10.85 12.10
N TYR A 221 -16.13 10.80 12.23
CA TYR A 221 -15.38 9.55 12.32
C TYR A 221 -14.53 9.47 13.59
N GLU A 222 -13.97 8.31 13.88
CA GLU A 222 -12.90 8.17 14.87
C GLU A 222 -11.87 7.16 14.40
N VAL A 223 -10.62 7.33 14.83
CA VAL A 223 -9.51 6.44 14.48
C VAL A 223 -8.86 5.93 15.74
N PHE A 224 -8.96 4.62 15.96
CA PHE A 224 -8.23 3.89 16.98
C PHE A 224 -6.95 3.34 16.38
N SER A 225 -5.83 4.03 16.62
CA SER A 225 -4.51 3.64 16.11
C SER A 225 -3.87 2.59 17.01
N VAL A 226 -3.22 1.61 16.38
CA VAL A 226 -2.45 0.54 16.98
C VAL A 226 -1.03 0.58 16.41
N PHE A 227 -0.07 0.91 17.26
CA PHE A 227 1.35 1.03 16.92
C PHE A 227 2.11 -0.23 17.34
N ILE A 228 2.60 -0.96 16.35
CA ILE A 228 3.40 -2.17 16.55
C ILE A 228 4.88 -1.91 16.27
N ARG A 229 5.78 -2.69 16.87
CA ARG A 229 7.23 -2.62 16.62
C ARG A 229 7.82 -3.89 16.02
N CYS A 230 7.06 -4.98 16.08
CA CYS A 230 7.42 -6.29 15.56
C CYS A 230 6.14 -7.11 15.34
N SER A 231 6.28 -8.28 14.72
CA SER A 231 5.19 -9.22 14.48
C SER A 231 4.65 -9.86 15.75
N GLU A 232 5.46 -10.01 16.80
CA GLU A 232 4.95 -10.49 18.09
C GLU A 232 3.89 -9.55 18.68
N ASP A 233 3.99 -8.24 18.43
CA ASP A 233 2.99 -7.30 18.89
C ASP A 233 1.63 -7.56 18.20
N LEU A 234 1.61 -8.06 16.96
CA LEU A 234 0.38 -8.46 16.26
C LEU A 234 -0.30 -9.64 16.95
N ALA A 235 0.49 -10.62 17.41
CA ALA A 235 -0.02 -11.80 18.13
C ALA A 235 -0.68 -11.45 19.48
N ARG A 236 -0.26 -10.33 20.09
CA ARG A 236 -0.79 -9.84 21.36
C ARG A 236 -2.07 -9.03 21.20
N LEU A 237 -2.45 -8.66 19.98
CA LEU A 237 -3.68 -7.90 19.74
C LEU A 237 -4.90 -8.77 19.99
N ASN A 238 -5.76 -8.30 20.89
CA ASN A 238 -7.03 -8.91 21.17
C ASN A 238 -8.18 -8.06 20.59
N ALA A 239 -8.73 -8.51 19.47
CA ALA A 239 -9.86 -7.83 18.83
C ALA A 239 -11.06 -7.71 19.78
N ALA A 240 -11.33 -8.72 20.61
CA ALA A 240 -12.45 -8.71 21.55
C ALA A 240 -12.34 -7.60 22.62
N THR A 241 -11.14 -7.08 22.89
CA THR A 241 -10.96 -5.93 23.80
C THR A 241 -11.00 -4.59 23.08
N ILE A 242 -10.64 -4.54 21.80
CA ILE A 242 -10.58 -3.29 21.02
C ILE A 242 -11.94 -2.93 20.43
N VAL A 243 -12.65 -3.91 19.87
CA VAL A 243 -13.94 -3.69 19.18
C VAL A 243 -15.01 -3.02 20.06
N PRO A 244 -15.13 -3.35 21.37
CA PRO A 244 -16.07 -2.66 22.26
C PRO A 244 -15.73 -1.19 22.53
N LEU A 245 -14.48 -0.76 22.31
CA LEU A 245 -14.07 0.65 22.46
C LEU A 245 -14.55 1.52 21.29
N LEU A 246 -14.90 0.91 20.16
CA LEU A 246 -15.30 1.60 18.93
C LEU A 246 -16.78 1.96 18.98
N ARG A 247 -17.07 3.25 18.75
CA ARG A 247 -18.41 3.86 18.88
C ARG A 247 -19.14 4.05 17.55
N GLY A 248 -18.45 3.87 16.43
CA GLY A 248 -18.98 4.14 15.11
C GLY A 248 -20.02 3.12 14.67
N ARG A 249 -21.01 3.58 13.90
CA ARG A 249 -22.04 2.73 13.27
C ARG A 249 -21.42 1.69 12.35
N HIS A 250 -20.40 2.09 11.60
CA HIS A 250 -19.57 1.20 10.80
C HIS A 250 -18.20 1.03 11.46
N LYS A 251 -17.69 -0.20 11.47
CA LYS A 251 -16.37 -0.51 12.06
C LYS A 251 -15.50 -1.16 11.00
N VAL A 252 -14.34 -0.57 10.75
CA VAL A 252 -13.43 -1.03 9.69
C VAL A 252 -12.00 -1.12 10.21
N ALA A 253 -11.22 -2.05 9.65
CA ALA A 253 -9.80 -2.20 9.95
C ALA A 253 -8.94 -1.84 8.72
N MET A 254 -7.81 -1.17 8.97
CA MET A 254 -6.82 -0.80 7.98
C MET A 254 -5.42 -1.17 8.47
N TYR A 255 -4.64 -1.87 7.66
CA TYR A 255 -3.32 -2.39 8.01
C TYR A 255 -2.25 -1.77 7.10
N PHE A 256 -1.44 -0.88 7.65
CA PHE A 256 -0.35 -0.18 6.96
C PHE A 256 0.99 -0.82 7.32
N LEU A 257 1.18 -2.07 6.88
CA LEU A 257 2.36 -2.90 7.14
C LEU A 257 2.73 -3.71 5.90
N TRP A 258 3.99 -4.15 5.82
CA TRP A 258 4.51 -4.97 4.73
C TRP A 258 4.73 -6.43 5.19
N PRO A 259 3.79 -7.35 4.89
CA PRO A 259 3.95 -8.75 5.24
C PRO A 259 5.05 -9.44 4.42
N VAL A 260 5.95 -10.13 5.10
CA VAL A 260 7.05 -10.89 4.51
C VAL A 260 7.15 -12.30 5.08
N VAL A 261 7.85 -13.18 4.35
CA VAL A 261 8.13 -14.57 4.79
C VAL A 261 9.22 -14.68 5.86
N PHE A 262 9.79 -13.57 6.33
CA PHE A 262 10.88 -13.56 7.32
C PHE A 262 10.34 -13.37 8.74
N GLN A 263 11.12 -13.79 9.73
CA GLN A 263 10.93 -13.34 11.13
C GLN A 263 11.38 -11.88 11.28
N ASP A 264 11.03 -11.25 12.41
CA ASP A 264 11.34 -9.86 12.77
C ASP A 264 12.83 -9.60 12.99
N ASN A 265 13.64 -9.72 11.95
CA ASN A 265 15.08 -9.45 11.95
C ASN A 265 15.51 -8.60 10.75
N LEU A 266 14.56 -8.16 9.93
CA LEU A 266 14.87 -7.21 8.87
C LEU A 266 15.12 -5.86 9.53
N SER A 267 16.26 -5.25 9.22
CA SER A 267 16.64 -3.91 9.70
C SER A 267 15.69 -2.79 9.24
N SER A 268 14.72 -3.13 8.40
CA SER A 268 13.84 -2.23 7.69
C SER A 268 12.49 -2.08 8.42
N PRO A 269 12.07 -0.84 8.71
CA PRO A 269 10.81 -0.56 9.39
C PRO A 269 9.58 -0.92 8.55
N GLY A 270 8.48 -1.26 9.21
CA GLY A 270 7.19 -1.56 8.57
C GLY A 270 7.04 -3.00 8.06
N TYR A 271 8.14 -3.75 7.96
CA TYR A 271 8.14 -5.16 7.58
C TYR A 271 7.73 -6.06 8.76
N VAL A 272 6.77 -6.94 8.53
CA VAL A 272 6.26 -7.89 9.53
C VAL A 272 6.10 -9.27 8.93
N ASN A 273 6.15 -10.30 9.76
CA ASN A 273 5.83 -11.66 9.39
C ASN A 273 4.39 -11.76 8.87
N GLN A 274 4.26 -12.35 7.69
CA GLN A 274 3.00 -12.50 7.00
C GLN A 274 1.97 -13.30 7.80
N ALA A 275 2.38 -14.41 8.43
CA ALA A 275 1.45 -15.28 9.15
C ALA A 275 0.84 -14.55 10.36
N GLN A 276 1.64 -13.76 11.07
CA GLN A 276 1.19 -12.94 12.20
C GLN A 276 0.23 -11.84 11.75
N LEU A 277 0.53 -11.14 10.65
CA LEU A 277 -0.38 -10.12 10.12
C LEU A 277 -1.71 -10.72 9.68
N LEU A 278 -1.69 -11.80 8.90
CA LEU A 278 -2.93 -12.45 8.44
C LEU A 278 -3.74 -13.02 9.61
N GLY A 279 -3.09 -13.61 10.61
CA GLY A 279 -3.76 -14.09 11.82
C GLY A 279 -4.42 -12.96 12.61
N CYS A 280 -3.74 -11.82 12.74
CA CYS A 280 -4.32 -10.61 13.32
C CYS A 280 -5.54 -10.15 12.51
N MET A 281 -5.42 -10.03 11.18
CA MET A 281 -6.55 -9.63 10.32
C MET A 281 -7.76 -10.53 10.50
N GLN A 282 -7.54 -11.85 10.51
CA GLN A 282 -8.60 -12.85 10.72
C GLN A 282 -9.25 -12.72 12.10
N ASN A 283 -8.48 -12.43 13.15
CA ASN A 283 -9.02 -12.22 14.50
C ASN A 283 -9.97 -11.01 14.56
N PHE A 284 -9.59 -9.90 13.91
CA PHE A 284 -10.44 -8.71 13.81
C PHE A 284 -11.68 -8.96 12.95
N GLU A 285 -11.53 -9.62 11.81
CA GLU A 285 -12.64 -10.01 10.93
C GLU A 285 -13.64 -10.92 11.65
N ALA A 286 -13.14 -11.89 12.44
CA ALA A 286 -13.98 -12.77 13.26
C ALA A 286 -14.74 -12.02 14.37
N CYS A 287 -14.24 -10.88 14.84
CA CYS A 287 -14.92 -9.99 15.78
C CYS A 287 -15.86 -8.99 15.10
N GLY A 288 -16.12 -9.14 13.80
CA GLY A 288 -17.04 -8.29 13.03
C GLY A 288 -16.42 -7.00 12.49
N LEU A 289 -15.08 -6.87 12.49
CA LEU A 289 -14.40 -5.74 11.86
C LEU A 289 -14.04 -6.03 10.41
N THR A 290 -14.68 -5.30 9.52
CA THR A 290 -14.45 -5.42 8.08
C THR A 290 -13.11 -4.81 7.70
N THR A 291 -12.16 -5.60 7.22
CA THR A 291 -10.91 -5.07 6.65
C THR A 291 -11.19 -4.28 5.37
N ARG A 292 -10.80 -3.01 5.32
CA ARG A 292 -10.98 -2.13 4.14
C ARG A 292 -9.67 -1.70 3.49
N TYR A 293 -8.55 -1.91 4.16
CA TYR A 293 -7.23 -1.75 3.57
C TYR A 293 -6.26 -2.77 4.15
N PRO A 294 -5.50 -3.51 3.32
CA PRO A 294 -5.52 -3.48 1.85
C PRO A 294 -6.75 -4.17 1.24
N HIS A 295 -6.98 -5.45 1.57
CA HIS A 295 -8.19 -6.21 1.25
C HIS A 295 -8.49 -7.18 2.40
N HIS A 296 -9.65 -7.83 2.40
CA HIS A 296 -9.96 -8.92 3.33
C HIS A 296 -8.84 -9.96 3.39
N SER A 297 -8.62 -10.54 4.57
CA SER A 297 -7.45 -11.40 4.84
C SER A 297 -7.26 -12.52 3.81
N HIS A 298 -8.36 -13.14 3.35
CA HIS A 298 -8.36 -14.17 2.31
C HIS A 298 -7.80 -13.66 0.97
N LEU A 299 -8.42 -12.63 0.41
CA LEU A 299 -7.98 -12.03 -0.85
C LEU A 299 -6.56 -11.45 -0.74
N TYR A 300 -6.25 -10.81 0.40
CA TYR A 300 -4.93 -10.27 0.62
C TYR A 300 -3.86 -11.36 0.66
N ARG A 301 -4.11 -12.50 1.34
CA ARG A 301 -3.24 -13.68 1.31
C ARG A 301 -2.99 -14.14 -0.12
N LEU A 302 -4.04 -14.27 -0.94
CA LEU A 302 -3.90 -14.68 -2.34
C LEU A 302 -2.95 -13.74 -3.10
N LEU A 303 -3.15 -12.42 -2.95
CA LEU A 303 -2.36 -11.40 -3.65
C LEU A 303 -0.88 -11.38 -3.21
N ILE A 304 -0.62 -11.35 -1.90
CA ILE A 304 0.76 -11.19 -1.37
C ILE A 304 1.61 -12.45 -1.48
N THR A 305 1.01 -13.63 -1.50
CA THR A 305 1.76 -14.89 -1.68
C THR A 305 2.20 -15.08 -3.13
N LYS A 306 1.60 -14.34 -4.08
CA LYS A 306 1.81 -14.47 -5.53
C LYS A 306 1.50 -15.88 -6.06
N GLU A 307 0.89 -16.75 -5.25
CA GLU A 307 0.63 -18.15 -5.60
C GLU A 307 -0.34 -18.29 -6.76
N TRP A 308 -1.26 -17.34 -6.89
CA TRP A 308 -2.18 -17.23 -8.03
C TRP A 308 -1.44 -17.34 -9.38
N ALA A 309 -0.21 -16.84 -9.49
CA ALA A 309 0.54 -16.91 -10.75
C ALA A 309 0.84 -18.36 -11.17
N SER A 310 1.11 -19.25 -10.21
CA SER A 310 1.34 -20.67 -10.51
C SER A 310 0.06 -21.36 -11.00
N TYR A 311 -1.09 -21.05 -10.39
CA TYR A 311 -2.38 -21.61 -10.78
C TYR A 311 -2.86 -21.05 -12.13
N LEU A 312 -2.83 -19.73 -12.30
CA LEU A 312 -3.31 -19.06 -13.52
C LEU A 312 -2.38 -19.27 -14.72
N SER A 313 -1.13 -19.69 -14.51
CA SER A 313 -0.21 -19.98 -15.63
C SER A 313 -0.65 -21.14 -16.53
N TRP A 314 -1.57 -21.99 -16.06
CA TRP A 314 -2.20 -23.06 -16.83
C TRP A 314 -3.33 -22.56 -17.75
N ALA A 315 -3.98 -21.45 -17.40
CA ALA A 315 -5.05 -20.85 -18.19
C ALA A 315 -4.46 -19.97 -19.30
N LYS A 316 -4.59 -20.41 -20.56
CA LYS A 316 -4.03 -19.70 -21.72
C LYS A 316 -4.57 -18.28 -21.83
N GLU A 317 -5.84 -18.09 -21.51
CA GLU A 317 -6.57 -16.83 -21.58
C GLU A 317 -6.06 -15.79 -20.57
N MET A 318 -5.37 -16.23 -19.51
CA MET A 318 -4.81 -15.34 -18.50
C MET A 318 -3.43 -14.82 -18.87
N MET A 319 -2.78 -15.40 -19.90
CA MET A 319 -1.46 -14.99 -20.41
C MET A 319 -0.39 -14.84 -19.31
N THR A 320 -0.55 -15.55 -18.20
CA THR A 320 0.35 -15.51 -17.05
C THR A 320 1.60 -16.33 -17.39
N PRO A 321 2.82 -15.83 -17.21
CA PRO A 321 4.03 -16.58 -17.56
C PRO A 321 4.05 -17.98 -16.90
N PRO A 322 4.49 -19.04 -17.59
CA PRO A 322 4.62 -20.38 -17.02
C PRO A 322 5.36 -20.34 -15.68
N THR A 323 4.74 -20.81 -14.61
CA THR A 323 5.26 -20.65 -13.25
C THR A 323 5.04 -21.92 -12.45
N THR A 324 6.05 -22.34 -11.69
CA THR A 324 5.99 -23.49 -10.78
C THR A 324 6.48 -23.11 -9.38
N LYS A 325 6.19 -23.97 -8.39
CA LYS A 325 6.65 -23.84 -7.00
C LYS A 325 7.62 -24.97 -6.68
N VAL A 326 8.78 -24.64 -6.12
CA VAL A 326 9.82 -25.59 -5.74
C VAL A 326 9.88 -25.69 -4.22
N PRO A 327 9.54 -26.84 -3.61
CA PRO A 327 9.55 -27.00 -2.16
C PRO A 327 10.94 -26.77 -1.57
N ARG A 328 11.03 -26.05 -0.45
CA ARG A 328 12.30 -25.77 0.23
C ARG A 328 13.05 -27.04 0.61
N ALA A 329 12.34 -28.09 1.02
CA ALA A 329 12.95 -29.38 1.36
C ALA A 329 13.77 -29.97 0.19
N LEU A 330 13.28 -29.82 -1.04
CA LEU A 330 13.99 -30.27 -2.24
C LEU A 330 15.21 -29.40 -2.53
N ILE A 331 15.09 -28.09 -2.34
CA ILE A 331 16.20 -27.12 -2.53
C ILE A 331 17.35 -27.42 -1.58
N VAL A 332 17.05 -27.63 -0.29
CA VAL A 332 18.05 -27.90 0.75
C VAL A 332 18.76 -29.23 0.51
N HIS A 333 18.03 -30.25 0.06
CA HIS A 333 18.61 -31.57 -0.19
C HIS A 333 19.47 -31.61 -1.46
N ASP A 334 18.96 -31.09 -2.58
CA ASP A 334 19.65 -31.12 -3.87
C ASP A 334 19.17 -29.96 -4.76
N PRO A 335 19.83 -28.78 -4.70
CA PRO A 335 19.38 -27.60 -5.42
C PRO A 335 19.49 -27.77 -6.94
N LEU A 336 20.40 -28.62 -7.45
CA LEU A 336 20.56 -28.86 -8.88
C LEU A 336 19.42 -29.73 -9.42
N LYS A 337 19.07 -30.80 -8.70
CA LYS A 337 17.88 -31.59 -8.99
C LYS A 337 16.60 -30.74 -8.89
N ALA A 338 16.51 -29.89 -7.87
CA ALA A 338 15.40 -28.95 -7.71
C ALA A 338 15.24 -28.05 -8.95
N ALA A 339 16.35 -27.47 -9.42
CA ALA A 339 16.38 -26.64 -10.63
C ALA A 339 15.97 -27.43 -11.89
N GLY A 340 16.48 -28.65 -12.07
CA GLY A 340 16.12 -29.51 -13.20
C GLY A 340 14.63 -29.86 -13.21
N GLN A 341 14.06 -30.18 -12.06
CA GLN A 341 12.62 -30.44 -11.92
C GLN A 341 11.76 -29.20 -12.20
N ALA A 342 12.20 -28.03 -11.73
CA ALA A 342 11.52 -26.76 -11.98
C ALA A 342 11.49 -26.40 -13.48
N ILE A 343 12.63 -26.54 -14.17
CA ILE A 343 12.73 -26.33 -15.62
C ILE A 343 11.82 -27.30 -16.37
N ALA A 344 11.85 -28.58 -16.02
CA ALA A 344 10.99 -29.59 -16.65
C ALA A 344 9.50 -29.29 -16.42
N ALA A 345 9.12 -28.80 -15.23
CA ALA A 345 7.74 -28.40 -14.95
C ALA A 345 7.31 -27.19 -15.79
N ILE A 346 8.16 -26.17 -15.91
CA ILE A 346 7.92 -25.00 -16.79
C ILE A 346 7.74 -25.44 -18.24
N GLN A 347 8.58 -26.34 -18.74
CA GLN A 347 8.48 -26.87 -20.09
C GLN A 347 7.17 -27.63 -20.31
N LYS A 348 6.70 -28.41 -19.33
CA LYS A 348 5.38 -29.08 -19.41
C LYS A 348 4.24 -28.08 -19.53
N ILE A 349 4.26 -27.01 -18.74
CA ILE A 349 3.24 -25.94 -18.81
C ILE A 349 3.26 -25.28 -20.19
N ARG A 350 4.45 -24.96 -20.72
CA ARG A 350 4.62 -24.39 -22.08
C ARG A 350 4.08 -25.32 -23.17
N CYS A 351 4.42 -26.60 -23.11
CA CYS A 351 3.95 -27.58 -24.08
C CYS A 351 2.41 -27.67 -24.05
N PHE A 352 1.83 -27.74 -22.85
CA PHE A 352 0.38 -27.84 -22.67
C PHE A 352 -0.36 -26.59 -23.16
N ARG A 353 0.09 -25.40 -22.76
CA ARG A 353 -0.62 -24.14 -22.99
C ARG A 353 -0.37 -23.55 -24.37
N ASP A 354 0.89 -23.57 -24.80
CA ASP A 354 1.35 -22.85 -25.98
C ASP A 354 1.63 -23.80 -27.16
N GLY A 355 1.55 -25.12 -26.96
CA GLY A 355 1.99 -26.11 -27.95
C GLY A 355 3.50 -26.01 -28.24
N ALA A 356 4.25 -25.36 -27.35
CA ALA A 356 5.65 -25.02 -27.59
C ALA A 356 6.54 -26.27 -27.53
N VAL A 357 7.44 -26.40 -28.51
CA VAL A 357 8.50 -27.42 -28.51
C VAL A 357 9.70 -26.86 -27.74
N PRO A 358 10.43 -27.69 -26.96
CA PRO A 358 11.67 -27.26 -26.31
C PRO A 358 12.64 -26.62 -27.31
N THR A 359 13.14 -25.43 -26.98
CA THR A 359 14.13 -24.70 -27.79
C THR A 359 15.55 -25.15 -27.45
N ALA A 360 16.49 -24.92 -28.37
CA ALA A 360 17.93 -25.17 -28.11
C ALA A 360 18.53 -24.18 -27.11
N ASP A 361 17.95 -22.98 -26.99
CA ASP A 361 18.41 -21.96 -26.05
C ASP A 361 18.29 -22.43 -24.60
N PRO A 362 19.25 -22.06 -23.72
CA PRO A 362 19.15 -22.37 -22.32
C PRO A 362 17.88 -21.74 -21.73
N PRO A 363 17.10 -22.51 -20.94
CA PRO A 363 15.91 -21.97 -20.31
C PRO A 363 16.33 -20.83 -19.37
N ARG A 364 15.54 -19.76 -19.34
CA ARG A 364 15.81 -18.58 -18.51
C ARG A 364 14.55 -18.09 -17.84
N GLY A 365 14.70 -17.36 -16.75
CA GLY A 365 13.56 -16.86 -15.99
C GLY A 365 13.92 -16.12 -14.72
N VAL A 366 12.94 -16.04 -13.82
CA VAL A 366 13.12 -15.47 -12.49
C VAL A 366 12.72 -16.48 -11.41
N ALA A 367 13.48 -16.49 -10.32
CA ALA A 367 13.13 -17.17 -9.08
C ALA A 367 12.79 -16.10 -8.04
N LYS A 368 11.73 -16.30 -7.26
CA LYS A 368 11.24 -15.30 -6.30
C LYS A 368 10.54 -15.89 -5.09
N LEU A 369 10.61 -15.17 -3.97
CA LEU A 369 9.76 -15.45 -2.81
C LEU A 369 8.34 -14.94 -3.05
N GLY A 370 7.36 -15.67 -2.50
CA GLY A 370 5.95 -15.28 -2.56
C GLY A 370 5.74 -13.93 -1.89
N SER A 371 5.87 -13.87 -0.57
CA SER A 371 5.67 -12.65 0.22
C SER A 371 6.99 -11.93 0.49
N SER A 372 7.35 -11.08 -0.46
CA SER A 372 8.48 -10.15 -0.43
C SER A 372 8.15 -8.92 -1.29
N TRP A 373 8.71 -7.77 -0.93
CA TRP A 373 8.42 -6.45 -1.50
C TRP A 373 9.60 -5.90 -2.28
N GLU A 374 9.30 -4.90 -3.14
CA GLU A 374 10.31 -4.08 -3.84
C GLU A 374 11.35 -4.87 -4.65
N ALA A 375 10.97 -6.07 -5.12
CA ALA A 375 11.84 -6.98 -5.85
C ALA A 375 13.11 -7.43 -5.08
N ALA A 376 13.17 -7.24 -3.76
CA ALA A 376 14.33 -7.59 -2.94
C ALA A 376 14.73 -9.07 -3.09
N ASP A 377 13.72 -9.95 -3.15
CA ASP A 377 13.90 -11.39 -3.23
C ASP A 377 13.54 -11.97 -4.60
N VAL A 378 14.02 -11.32 -5.65
CA VAL A 378 13.94 -11.79 -7.04
C VAL A 378 15.34 -12.04 -7.59
N ARG A 379 15.55 -13.18 -8.25
CA ARG A 379 16.82 -13.56 -8.89
C ARG A 379 16.61 -14.02 -10.32
N VAL A 380 17.39 -13.47 -11.25
CA VAL A 380 17.39 -13.90 -12.65
C VAL A 380 18.27 -15.14 -12.82
N TRP A 381 17.79 -16.12 -13.58
CA TRP A 381 18.51 -17.37 -13.85
C TRP A 381 18.52 -17.70 -15.35
N SER A 382 19.58 -18.38 -15.79
CA SER A 382 19.72 -19.00 -17.11
C SER A 382 20.42 -20.35 -16.96
N GLY A 383 19.73 -21.41 -17.37
CA GLY A 383 20.13 -22.80 -17.18
C GLY A 383 19.98 -23.31 -15.74
N ALA A 384 20.06 -24.64 -15.59
CA ALA A 384 19.92 -25.32 -14.31
C ALA A 384 20.93 -24.88 -13.24
N PRO A 385 22.24 -24.66 -13.54
CA PRO A 385 23.21 -24.26 -12.52
C PRO A 385 22.89 -22.91 -11.87
N GLN A 386 22.49 -21.91 -12.66
CA GLN A 386 22.16 -20.59 -12.13
C GLN A 386 20.84 -20.61 -11.37
N LEU A 387 19.87 -21.40 -11.82
CA LEU A 387 18.63 -21.60 -11.09
C LEU A 387 18.89 -22.30 -9.75
N ALA A 388 19.76 -23.31 -9.70
CA ALA A 388 20.13 -23.98 -8.45
C ALA A 388 20.74 -22.99 -7.44
N TYR A 389 21.64 -22.11 -7.91
CA TYR A 389 22.20 -21.04 -7.09
C TYR A 389 21.10 -20.09 -6.57
N ALA A 390 20.22 -19.61 -7.44
CA ALA A 390 19.12 -18.72 -7.07
C ALA A 390 18.15 -19.36 -6.07
N LEU A 391 17.81 -20.64 -6.26
CA LEU A 391 16.97 -21.40 -5.34
C LEU A 391 17.60 -21.51 -3.96
N LYS A 392 18.91 -21.82 -3.91
CA LYS A 392 19.67 -21.89 -2.66
C LYS A 392 19.70 -20.54 -1.96
N GLU A 393 20.06 -19.47 -2.67
CA GLU A 393 20.14 -18.12 -2.13
C GLU A 393 18.80 -17.67 -1.53
N LEU A 394 17.68 -17.95 -2.20
CA LEU A 394 16.35 -17.58 -1.73
C LEU A 394 15.83 -18.50 -0.62
N GLY A 395 16.07 -19.81 -0.71
CA GLY A 395 15.55 -20.81 0.22
C GLY A 395 16.33 -20.91 1.54
N GLU A 396 17.57 -20.46 1.57
CA GLU A 396 18.46 -20.53 2.74
C GLU A 396 18.70 -19.17 3.42
N GLN A 397 17.95 -18.13 3.04
CA GLN A 397 18.08 -16.83 3.69
C GLN A 397 17.84 -16.93 5.21
N PRO A 398 18.67 -16.26 6.03
CA PRO A 398 18.52 -16.25 7.48
C PRO A 398 17.11 -15.81 7.90
N SER A 399 16.53 -16.48 8.90
CA SER A 399 15.19 -16.18 9.42
C SER A 399 14.04 -16.34 8.41
N SER A 400 14.29 -16.84 7.20
CA SER A 400 13.24 -17.11 6.21
C SER A 400 12.41 -18.32 6.61
N GLN A 401 11.09 -18.14 6.62
CA GLN A 401 10.09 -19.19 6.85
C GLN A 401 9.45 -19.65 5.54
N VAL A 402 10.08 -19.36 4.39
CA VAL A 402 9.54 -19.76 3.10
C VAL A 402 9.41 -21.28 3.00
N GLU A 403 8.24 -21.76 2.55
CA GLU A 403 7.99 -23.18 2.30
C GLU A 403 8.36 -23.60 0.87
N SER A 404 8.27 -22.67 -0.09
CA SER A 404 8.63 -22.90 -1.48
C SER A 404 9.11 -21.64 -2.20
N VAL A 405 9.99 -21.81 -3.18
CA VAL A 405 10.43 -20.72 -4.08
C VAL A 405 9.65 -20.81 -5.38
N MET A 406 9.12 -19.68 -5.86
CA MET A 406 8.45 -19.62 -7.15
C MET A 406 9.49 -19.51 -8.27
N VAL A 407 9.37 -20.32 -9.31
CA VAL A 407 10.20 -20.26 -10.51
C VAL A 407 9.31 -19.98 -11.70
N GLN A 408 9.59 -18.90 -12.42
CA GLN A 408 8.79 -18.38 -13.51
C GLN A 408 9.65 -18.24 -14.77
N ASP A 409 9.09 -18.63 -15.91
CA ASP A 409 9.73 -18.47 -17.23
C ASP A 409 9.96 -17.00 -17.56
N TRP A 410 11.03 -16.71 -18.29
CA TRP A 410 11.33 -15.35 -18.71
C TRP A 410 10.29 -14.85 -19.71
N CYS A 411 9.89 -13.59 -19.56
CA CYS A 411 9.11 -12.88 -20.55
C CYS A 411 9.93 -11.69 -21.01
N ASP A 412 10.21 -11.61 -22.30
CA ASP A 412 10.70 -10.39 -22.91
C ASP A 412 9.55 -9.37 -22.94
N PHE A 413 9.87 -8.13 -22.62
CA PHE A 413 8.92 -7.03 -22.63
C PHE A 413 9.62 -5.73 -22.99
N ASP A 414 8.93 -4.88 -23.73
CA ASP A 414 9.40 -3.52 -24.04
C ASP A 414 9.09 -2.55 -22.89
N ILE A 415 7.94 -2.77 -22.22
CA ILE A 415 7.43 -1.97 -21.11
C ILE A 415 6.54 -2.80 -20.17
N GLU A 416 6.43 -2.38 -18.91
CA GLU A 416 5.40 -2.82 -17.96
C GLU A 416 4.26 -1.79 -17.91
N ILE A 417 3.03 -2.25 -18.17
CA ILE A 417 1.79 -1.47 -18.02
C ILE A 417 1.15 -1.82 -16.67
N ARG A 418 0.91 -0.83 -15.81
CA ARG A 418 0.19 -0.97 -14.53
C ARG A 418 -1.16 -0.30 -14.64
N LEU A 419 -2.21 -1.06 -14.35
CA LEU A 419 -3.59 -0.64 -14.49
C LEU A 419 -4.23 -0.50 -13.10
N PHE A 420 -4.82 0.65 -12.84
CA PHE A 420 -5.46 0.96 -11.56
C PHE A 420 -6.97 1.04 -11.75
N TRP A 421 -7.70 0.14 -11.11
CA TRP A 421 -9.15 0.19 -11.02
C TRP A 421 -9.56 0.56 -9.60
N VAL A 422 -10.46 1.52 -9.49
CA VAL A 422 -11.04 1.98 -8.23
C VAL A 422 -12.55 1.87 -8.38
N GLU A 423 -13.18 1.10 -7.49
CA GLU A 423 -14.64 0.89 -7.46
C GLU A 423 -15.20 0.41 -8.82
N ALA A 424 -14.45 -0.41 -9.53
CA ALA A 424 -14.85 -0.92 -10.83
C ALA A 424 -15.99 -1.94 -10.68
N GLU A 425 -17.18 -1.57 -11.11
CA GLU A 425 -18.32 -2.49 -11.17
C GLU A 425 -18.25 -3.32 -12.46
N LEU A 426 -17.78 -4.56 -12.33
CA LEU A 426 -17.79 -5.52 -13.44
C LEU A 426 -19.21 -6.03 -13.64
N ARG A 427 -19.75 -5.82 -14.86
CA ARG A 427 -21.05 -6.35 -15.25
C ARG A 427 -20.88 -7.37 -16.38
N ILE A 428 -21.48 -8.54 -16.19
CA ILE A 428 -21.60 -9.53 -17.25
C ILE A 428 -22.90 -9.24 -17.98
N ASP A 429 -22.81 -9.06 -19.30
CA ASP A 429 -23.99 -8.95 -20.13
C ASP A 429 -24.72 -10.30 -20.19
N PRO A 430 -26.01 -10.38 -19.79
CA PRO A 430 -26.69 -11.65 -19.61
C PRO A 430 -26.94 -12.40 -20.93
N GLN A 431 -26.98 -11.69 -22.06
CA GLN A 431 -27.24 -12.29 -23.37
C GLN A 431 -25.94 -12.83 -24.00
N SER A 432 -24.91 -11.99 -24.04
CA SER A 432 -23.63 -12.35 -24.64
C SER A 432 -22.69 -13.13 -23.71
N ARG A 433 -22.97 -13.10 -22.40
CA ARG A 433 -22.07 -13.54 -21.32
C ARG A 433 -20.71 -12.84 -21.35
N ALA A 434 -20.60 -11.72 -22.08
CA ALA A 434 -19.38 -10.95 -22.18
C ALA A 434 -19.25 -10.01 -20.97
N LEU A 435 -18.02 -9.80 -20.52
CA LEU A 435 -17.71 -8.73 -19.58
C LEU A 435 -17.89 -7.39 -20.28
N ARG A 436 -18.66 -6.49 -19.69
CA ARG A 436 -18.71 -5.10 -20.14
C ARG A 436 -17.33 -4.45 -19.91
N PRO A 437 -16.77 -3.73 -20.90
CA PRO A 437 -15.51 -3.03 -20.73
C PRO A 437 -15.59 -2.00 -19.60
N VAL A 438 -14.61 -2.03 -18.71
CA VAL A 438 -14.42 -1.07 -17.63
C VAL A 438 -13.01 -0.53 -17.75
N ALA A 439 -12.93 0.75 -18.10
CA ALA A 439 -11.65 1.43 -18.25
C ALA A 439 -10.94 1.55 -16.88
N PRO A 440 -9.61 1.36 -16.84
CA PRO A 440 -8.83 1.71 -15.65
C PRO A 440 -8.90 3.21 -15.41
N ARG A 441 -8.89 3.62 -14.14
CA ARG A 441 -8.80 5.03 -13.73
C ARG A 441 -7.44 5.63 -14.06
N THR A 442 -6.40 4.82 -14.01
CA THR A 442 -5.04 5.26 -14.32
C THR A 442 -4.26 4.13 -14.96
N ILE A 443 -3.43 4.48 -15.93
CA ILE A 443 -2.45 3.61 -16.56
C ILE A 443 -1.07 4.20 -16.30
N LEU A 444 -0.17 3.41 -15.71
CA LEU A 444 1.23 3.77 -15.54
C LEU A 444 2.11 2.90 -16.39
N TYR A 445 3.14 3.50 -16.96
CA TYR A 445 4.09 2.84 -17.83
C TYR A 445 5.44 2.83 -17.14
N THR A 446 6.05 1.66 -17.00
CA THR A 446 7.30 1.50 -16.27
C THR A 446 8.26 0.56 -16.98
N LYS A 447 9.57 0.73 -16.77
CA LYS A 447 10.59 -0.18 -17.30
C LYS A 447 11.70 -0.35 -16.28
N PHE A 448 12.27 -1.55 -16.25
CA PHE A 448 13.48 -1.83 -15.48
C PHE A 448 14.69 -1.39 -16.30
N ASN A 449 15.51 -0.50 -15.75
CA ASN A 449 16.63 0.08 -16.50
C ASN A 449 17.94 -0.70 -16.33
N ALA A 450 18.10 -1.45 -15.23
CA ALA A 450 19.30 -2.26 -15.05
C ALA A 450 19.05 -3.55 -14.25
N ILE A 451 19.84 -4.56 -14.58
CA ILE A 451 20.08 -5.73 -13.75
C ILE A 451 21.47 -5.54 -13.15
N SER A 452 21.58 -5.51 -11.82
CA SER A 452 22.87 -5.36 -11.14
C SER A 452 23.78 -6.57 -11.39
N GLU A 453 25.07 -6.47 -11.07
CA GLU A 453 26.01 -7.60 -11.12
C GLU A 453 25.52 -8.79 -10.27
N GLU A 454 24.90 -8.50 -9.12
CA GLU A 454 24.21 -9.48 -8.25
C GLU A 454 22.90 -10.05 -8.85
N ARG A 455 22.58 -9.73 -10.10
CA ARG A 455 21.38 -10.17 -10.82
C ARG A 455 20.06 -9.76 -10.16
N ARG A 456 20.10 -8.63 -9.46
CA ARG A 456 18.91 -7.99 -8.89
C ARG A 456 18.40 -6.96 -9.88
N MET A 457 17.07 -6.92 -10.03
CA MET A 457 16.44 -5.86 -10.80
C MET A 457 16.52 -4.56 -10.00
N ARG A 458 17.15 -3.52 -10.53
CA ARG A 458 17.27 -2.22 -9.88
C ARG A 458 16.83 -1.12 -10.85
N TYR A 459 16.40 0.00 -10.27
CA TYR A 459 16.01 1.23 -10.97
C TYR A 459 14.80 1.07 -11.89
N PHE A 460 13.66 1.54 -11.40
CA PHE A 460 12.44 1.65 -12.19
C PHE A 460 12.37 3.04 -12.80
N GLU A 461 12.19 3.09 -14.11
CA GLU A 461 11.80 4.29 -14.82
C GLU A 461 10.29 4.31 -15.01
N ARG A 462 9.68 5.47 -14.78
CA ARG A 462 8.25 5.72 -15.02
C ARG A 462 8.13 6.68 -16.19
N PHE A 463 7.24 6.36 -17.11
CA PHE A 463 6.99 7.15 -18.31
C PHE A 463 5.57 7.72 -18.30
N GLN A 464 5.44 8.91 -18.88
CA GLN A 464 4.17 9.34 -19.46
C GLN A 464 3.89 8.55 -20.74
N ARG A 465 2.62 8.44 -21.14
CA ARG A 465 2.23 7.66 -22.33
C ARG A 465 3.01 8.05 -23.58
N ALA A 466 3.10 9.35 -23.87
CA ALA A 466 3.85 9.87 -25.03
C ALA A 466 5.33 9.46 -25.00
N ALA A 467 5.99 9.58 -23.85
CA ALA A 467 7.38 9.18 -23.68
C ALA A 467 7.57 7.65 -23.79
N ALA A 468 6.59 6.86 -23.34
CA ALA A 468 6.59 5.41 -23.52
C ALA A 468 6.48 5.03 -25.01
N ILE A 469 5.63 5.70 -25.78
CA ILE A 469 5.49 5.47 -27.23
C ILE A 469 6.80 5.77 -27.95
N GLU A 470 7.38 6.94 -27.68
CA GLU A 470 8.64 7.35 -28.30
C GLU A 470 9.79 6.40 -27.94
N ARG A 471 9.99 6.12 -26.64
CA ARG A 471 11.18 5.41 -26.16
C ARG A 471 11.07 3.89 -26.17
N CYS A 472 9.87 3.34 -26.01
CA CYS A 472 9.67 1.89 -25.93
C CYS A 472 9.01 1.30 -27.18
N PHE A 473 8.28 2.11 -27.96
CA PHE A 473 7.60 1.67 -29.19
C PHE A 473 8.14 2.37 -30.45
N ALA A 474 9.22 3.15 -30.35
CA ALA A 474 9.82 3.88 -31.47
C ALA A 474 8.81 4.75 -32.26
N GLY A 475 7.82 5.32 -31.56
CA GLY A 475 6.76 6.13 -32.17
C GLY A 475 5.54 5.35 -32.68
N ASP A 476 5.48 4.02 -32.49
CA ASP A 476 4.36 3.18 -32.94
C ASP A 476 3.13 3.30 -31.99
N GLU A 477 2.35 4.36 -32.22
CA GLU A 477 1.08 4.63 -31.53
C GLU A 477 0.06 3.49 -31.69
N PRO A 478 -0.18 2.89 -32.88
CA PRO A 478 -1.05 1.73 -33.01
C PRO A 478 -0.64 0.53 -32.15
N ALA A 479 0.66 0.22 -32.07
CA ALA A 479 1.15 -0.86 -31.23
C ALA A 479 0.91 -0.60 -29.73
N MET A 480 1.13 0.64 -29.28
CA MET A 480 0.81 1.04 -27.90
C MET A 480 -0.69 0.90 -27.60
N ALA A 481 -1.56 1.39 -28.50
CA ALA A 481 -3.01 1.31 -28.33
C ALA A 481 -3.52 -0.15 -28.31
N ASP A 482 -2.93 -1.04 -29.12
CA ASP A 482 -3.20 -2.47 -29.07
C ASP A 482 -2.72 -3.10 -27.75
N ALA A 483 -1.51 -2.78 -27.29
CA ALA A 483 -0.98 -3.26 -26.02
C ALA A 483 -1.88 -2.85 -24.84
N GLU A 484 -2.33 -1.60 -24.81
CA GLU A 484 -3.28 -1.08 -23.82
C GLU A 484 -4.61 -1.85 -23.84
N ARG A 485 -5.18 -2.05 -25.04
CA ARG A 485 -6.42 -2.81 -25.21
C ARG A 485 -6.29 -4.24 -24.68
N GLN A 486 -5.20 -4.92 -25.01
CA GLN A 486 -4.93 -6.29 -24.53
C GLN A 486 -4.72 -6.32 -23.02
N ALA A 487 -3.96 -5.36 -22.47
CA ALA A 487 -3.71 -5.26 -21.03
C ALA A 487 -5.01 -5.01 -20.25
N VAL A 488 -5.88 -4.12 -20.74
CA VAL A 488 -7.20 -3.87 -20.15
C VAL A 488 -8.05 -5.14 -20.16
N ALA A 489 -8.14 -5.82 -21.30
CA ALA A 489 -8.92 -7.06 -21.40
C ALA A 489 -8.42 -8.15 -20.43
N LEU A 490 -7.09 -8.30 -20.28
CA LEU A 490 -6.49 -9.23 -19.32
C LEU A 490 -6.76 -8.82 -17.86
N GLY A 491 -6.59 -7.54 -17.55
CA GLY A 491 -6.83 -7.05 -16.19
C GLY A 491 -8.31 -7.13 -15.79
N GLN A 492 -9.25 -6.99 -16.72
CA GLN A 492 -10.66 -7.24 -16.45
C GLN A 492 -10.97 -8.70 -16.12
N ARG A 493 -10.31 -9.67 -16.79
CA ARG A 493 -10.44 -11.09 -16.44
C ARG A 493 -9.89 -11.38 -15.06
N LEU A 494 -8.73 -10.79 -14.74
CA LEU A 494 -8.12 -10.91 -13.42
C LEU A 494 -9.01 -10.29 -12.35
N LEU A 495 -9.56 -9.09 -12.59
CA LEU A 495 -10.51 -8.46 -11.68
C LEU A 495 -11.74 -9.32 -11.47
N LEU A 496 -12.31 -9.91 -12.54
CA LEU A 496 -13.45 -10.81 -12.40
C LEU A 496 -13.11 -11.97 -11.44
N TYR A 497 -11.98 -12.64 -11.69
CA TYR A 497 -11.47 -13.70 -10.81
C TYR A 497 -11.32 -13.22 -9.35
N LEU A 498 -10.67 -12.08 -9.13
CA LEU A 498 -10.46 -11.54 -7.78
C LEU A 498 -11.77 -11.11 -7.10
N THR A 499 -12.76 -10.61 -7.85
CA THR A 499 -14.08 -10.26 -7.29
C THR A 499 -14.93 -11.47 -6.93
N THR A 500 -14.60 -12.65 -7.47
CA THR A 500 -15.23 -13.92 -7.06
C THR A 500 -14.58 -14.55 -5.83
N GLU A 501 -13.43 -14.03 -5.38
CA GLU A 501 -12.76 -14.43 -4.13
C GLU A 501 -13.31 -13.57 -2.97
N CYS A 502 -14.63 -13.63 -2.74
CA CYS A 502 -15.35 -12.80 -1.77
C CYS A 502 -15.50 -13.42 -0.37
#